data_AF-A0A955QYU5-F1
#
_entry.id   AF-A0A955QYU5-F1
#
_cell.length_a   1.000
_cell.length_b   1.000
_cell.length_c   1.000
_cell.angle_alpha   90.00
_cell.angle_beta   90.00
_cell.angle_gamma   90.00
#
_symmetry.space_group_name_H-M   'P 1'
#
loop_
_entity.id
_entity.type
_entity.pdbx_description
1 polymer ?
#
loop_
_entity_poly.entity_id
_entity_poly.type
_entity_poly.pdbx_seq_one_letter_code
_entity_poly.pdbx_strand_id
1 'polypeptide(L)'
;MHHPDAEVSILSLCYAVMLLPSWLSTNITPPYSRRNILALFEPFPNYVWNLSVSIALENGGKIGEIVDIIKPLMEKAESGEDAGTQDFMIEWVKMADKLVSLGEEDLEKGREFSAGNKFKRSSIYYLTGERMQGLGHPGREET
;
A
#
# COMPACT_ATOMS: atom_id res chain seq x y z
N MET A 1 -7.02 -5.26 -58.57
CA MET A 1 -6.30 -4.49 -57.53
C MET A 1 -7.31 -4.09 -56.47
N HIS A 2 -7.42 -4.86 -55.39
CA HIS A 2 -7.58 -4.41 -54.00
C HIS A 2 -7.91 -5.62 -53.11
N HIS A 3 -7.15 -5.71 -52.01
CA HIS A 3 -7.14 -6.79 -51.02
C HIS A 3 -8.44 -6.93 -50.23
N PRO A 4 -8.80 -8.17 -49.90
CA PRO A 4 -9.40 -8.48 -48.60
C PRO A 4 -8.69 -9.66 -47.90
N ASP A 5 -8.53 -9.53 -46.57
CA ASP A 5 -8.68 -10.57 -45.53
C ASP A 5 -7.73 -11.80 -45.55
N ALA A 6 -7.33 -12.46 -44.48
CA ALA A 6 -7.31 -12.30 -43.03
C ALA A 6 -6.55 -13.56 -42.50
N GLU A 7 -6.19 -13.56 -41.21
CA GLU A 7 -5.82 -14.77 -40.44
C GLU A 7 -4.48 -15.45 -40.73
N VAL A 8 -3.38 -14.74 -40.48
CA VAL A 8 -2.15 -15.43 -40.02
C VAL A 8 -2.39 -15.87 -38.57
N SER A 9 -2.95 -17.07 -38.44
CA SER A 9 -3.26 -17.72 -37.16
C SER A 9 -2.03 -17.71 -36.23
N ILE A 10 -2.25 -17.29 -34.99
CA ILE A 10 -1.27 -17.33 -33.88
C ILE A 10 -0.59 -18.71 -33.75
N LEU A 11 -1.28 -19.79 -34.17
CA LEU A 11 -0.75 -21.14 -34.21
C LEU A 11 0.43 -21.30 -35.19
N SER A 12 0.46 -20.55 -36.29
CA SER A 12 1.54 -20.62 -37.30
C SER A 12 2.83 -19.97 -36.80
N LEU A 13 2.75 -18.99 -35.90
CA LEU A 13 3.91 -18.39 -35.23
C LEU A 13 4.44 -19.29 -34.10
N CYS A 14 3.55 -19.97 -33.37
CA CYS A 14 3.95 -20.95 -32.35
C CYS A 14 4.69 -22.16 -32.95
N TYR A 15 4.29 -22.62 -34.15
CA TYR A 15 4.95 -23.75 -34.82
C TYR A 15 6.37 -23.43 -35.30
N ALA A 16 6.63 -22.18 -35.68
CA ALA A 16 7.96 -21.72 -36.10
C ALA A 16 8.96 -21.66 -34.93
N VAL A 17 8.50 -21.40 -33.71
CA VAL A 17 9.34 -21.36 -32.49
C VAL A 17 9.69 -22.78 -32.01
N MET A 18 8.81 -23.77 -32.24
CA MET A 18 9.02 -25.16 -31.79
C MET A 18 10.02 -25.98 -32.64
N LEU A 19 10.42 -25.49 -33.81
CA LEU A 19 11.37 -26.18 -34.70
C LEU A 19 12.79 -25.55 -34.70
N LEU A 20 13.06 -24.61 -33.80
CA LEU A 20 14.39 -24.04 -33.67
C LEU A 20 15.34 -25.01 -32.94
N PRO A 21 16.57 -25.21 -33.44
CA PRO A 21 17.58 -26.05 -32.80
C PRO A 21 17.77 -25.67 -31.32
N SER A 22 17.83 -26.67 -30.43
CA SER A 22 17.89 -26.49 -28.97
C SER A 22 19.05 -25.63 -28.45
N TRP A 23 20.06 -25.34 -29.28
CA TRP A 23 21.19 -24.49 -28.92
C TRP A 23 20.92 -22.99 -29.12
N LEU A 24 19.84 -22.60 -29.82
CA LEU A 24 19.42 -21.19 -29.99
C LEU A 24 18.56 -20.64 -28.83
N SER A 25 18.34 -21.43 -27.77
CA SER A 25 17.55 -21.02 -26.60
C SER A 25 18.40 -20.45 -25.45
N THR A 26 19.69 -20.19 -25.68
CA THR A 26 20.62 -19.92 -24.56
C THR A 26 20.85 -18.46 -24.19
N ASN A 27 20.40 -17.44 -24.94
CA ASN A 27 20.68 -16.05 -24.52
C ASN A 27 19.71 -15.01 -25.12
N ILE A 28 18.41 -15.13 -24.84
CA ILE A 28 17.50 -13.98 -24.88
C ILE A 28 16.69 -13.98 -23.59
N THR A 29 17.37 -13.73 -22.47
CA THR A 29 16.68 -13.03 -21.39
C THR A 29 16.46 -11.60 -21.93
N PRO A 30 15.21 -11.09 -22.00
CA PRO A 30 15.04 -9.67 -22.27
C PRO A 30 15.82 -8.91 -21.18
N PRO A 31 16.63 -7.89 -21.51
CA PRO A 31 17.30 -7.04 -20.52
C PRO A 31 16.28 -6.08 -19.87
N TYR A 32 15.05 -6.53 -19.66
CA TYR A 32 14.20 -5.94 -18.65
C TYR A 32 14.61 -6.59 -17.33
N SER A 33 15.74 -6.10 -16.78
CA SER A 33 15.78 -5.88 -15.34
C SER A 33 14.39 -5.37 -14.97
N ARG A 34 13.66 -6.09 -14.11
CA ARG A 34 12.55 -5.45 -13.41
C ARG A 34 13.20 -4.24 -12.75
N ARG A 35 13.14 -3.08 -13.42
CA ARG A 35 13.12 -1.83 -12.70
C ARG A 35 11.95 -2.03 -11.76
N ASN A 36 12.23 -2.33 -10.49
CA ASN A 36 11.35 -1.92 -9.42
C ASN A 36 11.24 -0.42 -9.63
N ILE A 37 10.24 0.01 -10.41
CA ILE A 37 10.05 1.43 -10.75
C ILE A 37 9.80 2.20 -9.45
N LEU A 38 9.42 1.51 -8.37
CA LEU A 38 9.33 2.03 -7.01
C LEU A 38 9.99 1.05 -6.04
N ALA A 39 10.88 1.55 -5.19
CA ALA A 39 11.26 0.87 -3.95
C ALA A 39 10.12 1.08 -2.95
N LEU A 40 9.56 -0.01 -2.42
CA LEU A 40 8.54 0.05 -1.37
C LEU A 40 9.23 0.49 -0.06
N PHE A 41 8.57 1.33 0.72
CA PHE A 41 9.04 1.61 2.08
C PHE A 41 8.68 0.43 2.97
N GLU A 42 9.70 -0.25 3.51
CA GLU A 42 9.57 -1.56 4.18
C GLU A 42 10.04 -1.55 5.64
N PRO A 43 9.34 -0.85 6.55
CA PRO A 43 9.67 -0.85 7.98
C PRO A 43 9.33 -2.17 8.70
N PHE A 44 8.48 -3.01 8.10
CA PHE A 44 8.03 -4.27 8.71
C PHE A 44 8.44 -5.49 7.88
N PRO A 45 8.56 -6.67 8.51
CA PRO A 45 8.68 -7.93 7.77
C PRO A 45 7.40 -8.27 6.98
N ASN A 46 6.25 -7.65 7.31
CA ASN A 46 4.95 -7.91 6.68
C ASN A 46 4.66 -6.95 5.51
N TYR A 47 4.57 -7.49 4.28
CA TYR A 47 4.23 -6.73 3.07
C TYR A 47 2.90 -5.97 3.17
N VAL A 48 1.86 -6.56 3.79
CA VAL A 48 0.54 -5.94 3.89
C VAL A 48 0.58 -4.66 4.71
N TRP A 49 1.42 -4.61 5.75
CA TRP A 49 1.64 -3.42 6.57
C TRP A 49 2.45 -2.37 5.80
N ASN A 50 3.52 -2.78 5.13
CA ASN A 50 4.34 -1.89 4.28
C ASN A 50 3.51 -1.24 3.16
N LEU A 51 2.62 -2.01 2.54
CA LEU A 51 1.68 -1.51 1.54
C LEU A 51 0.70 -0.49 2.15
N SER A 52 0.18 -0.76 3.35
CA SER A 52 -0.74 0.16 4.05
C SER A 52 -0.06 1.50 4.37
N VAL A 53 1.18 1.45 4.85
CA VAL A 53 1.99 2.65 5.10
C VAL A 53 2.21 3.45 3.81
N SER A 54 2.54 2.77 2.72
CA SER A 54 2.79 3.42 1.43
C SER A 54 1.52 4.07 0.86
N ILE A 55 0.37 3.41 0.96
CA ILE A 55 -0.92 3.98 0.55
C ILE A 55 -1.25 5.24 1.38
N ALA A 56 -1.01 5.22 2.69
CA ALA A 56 -1.25 6.38 3.54
C ALA A 56 -0.35 7.57 3.18
N LEU A 57 0.93 7.31 2.84
CA LEU A 57 1.86 8.35 2.39
C LEU A 57 1.38 8.98 1.07
N GLU A 58 1.00 8.17 0.08
CA GLU A 58 0.50 8.65 -1.21
C GLU A 58 -0.82 9.44 -1.10
N ASN A 59 -1.68 9.08 -0.14
CA ASN A 59 -2.94 9.79 0.11
C ASN A 59 -2.77 11.14 0.84
N GLY A 60 -1.55 11.48 1.28
CA GLY A 60 -1.23 12.76 1.92
C GLY A 60 -0.97 12.69 3.42
N GLY A 61 -0.71 11.51 3.97
CA GLY A 61 -0.16 11.34 5.32
C GLY A 61 1.19 12.05 5.46
N LYS A 62 1.51 12.52 6.67
CA LYS A 62 2.81 13.16 6.94
C LYS A 62 3.81 12.14 7.46
N ILE A 63 5.02 12.16 6.92
CA ILE A 63 6.07 11.20 7.29
C ILE A 63 6.36 11.20 8.80
N GLY A 64 6.36 12.35 9.46
CA GLY A 64 6.56 12.42 10.92
C GLY A 64 5.44 11.74 11.70
N GLU A 65 4.18 11.95 11.29
CA GLU A 65 3.02 11.29 11.90
C GLU A 65 3.07 9.77 11.65
N ILE A 66 3.44 9.34 10.44
CA ILE A 66 3.61 7.92 10.11
C ILE A 66 4.74 7.28 10.93
N VAL A 67 5.88 7.95 11.09
CA VAL A 67 6.99 7.47 11.92
C VAL A 67 6.54 7.28 13.37
N ASP A 68 5.79 8.24 13.93
CA ASP A 68 5.24 8.13 15.28
C ASP A 68 4.27 6.94 15.42
N ILE A 69 3.48 6.63 14.39
CA ILE A 69 2.56 5.48 14.37
C ILE A 69 3.33 4.15 14.31
N ILE A 70 4.30 4.02 13.40
CA ILE A 70 4.95 2.73 13.13
C ILE A 70 6.03 2.37 14.14
N LYS A 71 6.64 3.36 14.80
CA LYS A 71 7.72 3.14 15.77
C LYS A 71 7.35 2.14 16.88
N PRO A 72 6.23 2.28 17.62
CA PRO A 72 5.85 1.29 18.63
C PRO A 72 5.58 -0.11 18.04
N LEU A 73 5.11 -0.19 16.79
CA LEU A 73 4.90 -1.46 16.10
C LEU A 73 6.22 -2.12 15.71
N MET A 74 7.22 -1.33 15.30
CA MET A 74 8.57 -1.81 14.99
C MET A 74 9.26 -2.33 16.24
N GLU A 75 9.17 -1.60 17.36
CA GLU A 75 9.74 -2.01 18.64
C GLU A 75 9.16 -3.35 19.13
N LYS A 76 7.84 -3.56 18.98
CA LYS A 76 7.19 -4.86 19.26
C LYS A 76 7.65 -5.98 18.31
N ALA A 77 7.78 -5.68 17.02
CA ALA A 77 8.26 -6.66 16.04
C ALA A 77 9.72 -7.07 16.32
N GLU A 78 10.56 -6.13 16.78
CA GLU A 78 11.95 -6.38 17.18
C GLU A 78 12.07 -7.16 18.50
N SER A 79 11.14 -6.96 19.44
CA SER A 79 11.11 -7.72 20.71
C SER A 79 10.68 -9.19 20.54
N GLY A 80 10.27 -9.58 19.32
CA GLY A 80 9.74 -10.90 19.02
C GLY A 80 8.32 -11.11 19.54
N GLU A 81 7.64 -10.03 19.95
CA GLU A 81 6.21 -10.05 20.23
C GLU A 81 5.43 -10.17 18.92
N ASP A 82 4.39 -11.00 18.92
CA ASP A 82 3.49 -11.12 17.77
C ASP A 82 2.62 -9.86 17.69
N ALA A 83 3.14 -8.83 17.01
CA ALA A 83 2.40 -7.61 16.75
C ALA A 83 1.20 -7.95 15.84
N GLY A 84 0.01 -7.93 16.44
CA GLY A 84 -1.21 -8.34 15.74
C GLY A 84 -1.79 -7.24 14.87
N THR A 85 -2.68 -7.64 13.96
CA THR A 85 -3.58 -6.74 13.20
C THR A 85 -4.29 -5.72 14.10
N GLN A 86 -4.61 -6.11 15.34
CA GLN A 86 -5.24 -5.23 16.32
C GLN A 86 -4.30 -4.13 16.83
N ASP A 87 -3.03 -4.44 17.12
CA ASP A 87 -2.03 -3.44 17.50
C ASP A 87 -1.82 -2.41 16.40
N PHE A 88 -1.77 -2.89 15.14
CA PHE A 88 -1.70 -2.01 13.98
C PHE A 88 -2.90 -1.05 13.98
N MET A 89 -4.14 -1.56 14.07
CA MET A 89 -5.32 -0.69 14.09
C MET A 89 -5.25 0.34 15.24
N ILE A 90 -4.90 -0.09 16.46
CA ILE A 90 -4.86 0.77 17.65
C ILE A 90 -3.92 1.97 17.44
N GLU A 91 -2.70 1.74 16.96
CA GLU A 91 -1.73 2.84 16.78
C GLU A 91 -2.15 3.80 15.67
N TRP A 92 -2.83 3.32 14.62
CA TRP A 92 -3.36 4.18 13.56
C TRP A 92 -4.56 5.00 14.03
N VAL A 93 -5.50 4.39 14.75
CA VAL A 93 -6.66 5.06 15.36
C VAL A 93 -6.22 6.14 16.34
N LYS A 94 -5.23 5.83 17.19
CA LYS A 94 -4.67 6.79 18.16
C LYS A 94 -4.14 8.07 17.51
N MET A 95 -3.45 7.97 16.36
CA MET A 95 -3.02 9.16 15.63
C MET A 95 -4.19 9.88 14.95
N ALA A 96 -5.17 9.13 14.44
CA ALA A 96 -6.39 9.70 13.87
C ALA A 96 -7.17 10.52 14.91
N ASP A 97 -7.40 9.97 16.10
CA ASP A 97 -8.07 10.63 17.23
C ASP A 97 -7.32 11.91 17.66
N LYS A 98 -5.98 11.84 17.74
CA LYS A 98 -5.15 13.01 18.01
C LYS A 98 -5.36 14.12 16.99
N LEU A 99 -5.45 13.77 15.70
CA LEU A 99 -5.69 14.75 14.63
C LEU A 99 -7.11 15.31 14.67
N VAL A 100 -8.10 14.50 15.05
CA VAL A 100 -9.48 14.97 15.26
C VAL A 100 -9.50 16.02 16.37
N SER A 101 -8.95 15.72 17.54
CA SER A 101 -8.88 16.66 18.66
C SER A 101 -8.15 17.96 18.28
N LEU A 102 -7.02 17.87 17.59
CA LEU A 102 -6.31 19.05 17.10
C LEU A 102 -7.07 19.82 16.01
N GLY A 103 -7.92 19.15 15.25
CA GLY A 103 -8.81 19.76 14.25
C GLY A 103 -9.96 20.51 14.91
N GLU A 104 -10.56 19.93 15.95
CA GLU A 104 -11.59 20.57 16.78
C GLU A 104 -11.06 21.83 17.46
N GLU A 105 -9.85 21.76 18.05
CA GLU A 105 -9.18 22.94 18.61
C GLU A 105 -8.98 24.06 17.58
N ASP A 106 -8.72 23.71 16.32
CA ASP A 106 -8.58 24.69 15.25
C ASP A 106 -9.93 25.31 14.87
N LEU A 107 -11.01 24.53 14.85
CA LEU A 107 -12.36 25.02 14.60
C LEU A 107 -12.79 26.01 15.69
N GLU A 108 -12.54 25.69 16.95
CA GLU A 108 -12.83 26.59 18.09
C GLU A 108 -12.11 27.94 17.95
N LYS A 109 -10.94 27.94 17.31
CA LYS A 109 -10.12 29.14 17.07
C LYS A 109 -10.37 29.77 15.68
N GLY A 110 -11.39 29.32 14.94
CA GLY A 110 -11.78 29.84 13.63
C GLY A 110 -10.81 29.51 12.49
N ARG A 111 -9.96 28.48 12.63
CA ARG A 111 -8.93 28.09 11.65
C ARG A 111 -9.39 26.93 10.76
N GLU A 112 -10.45 27.15 9.99
CA GLU A 112 -11.11 26.11 9.19
C GLU A 112 -10.18 25.38 8.19
N PHE A 113 -9.29 26.11 7.50
CA PHE A 113 -8.33 25.48 6.58
C PHE A 113 -7.34 24.55 7.28
N SER A 114 -6.91 24.93 8.49
CA SER A 114 -6.01 24.10 9.29
C SER A 114 -6.74 22.87 9.84
N ALA A 115 -7.97 23.06 10.31
CA ALA A 115 -8.84 21.97 10.76
C ALA A 115 -9.11 20.96 9.64
N GLY A 116 -9.54 21.43 8.46
CA GLY A 116 -9.81 20.57 7.31
C GLY A 116 -8.61 19.73 6.88
N ASN A 117 -7.40 20.31 6.91
CA ASN A 117 -6.17 19.55 6.65
C ASN A 117 -5.90 18.46 7.68
N LYS A 118 -6.27 18.65 8.95
CA LYS A 118 -6.15 17.63 10.01
C LYS A 118 -7.20 16.54 9.86
N PHE A 119 -8.47 16.91 9.61
CA PHE A 119 -9.54 15.94 9.37
C PHE A 119 -9.31 15.10 8.11
N LYS A 120 -8.74 15.67 7.05
CA LYS A 120 -8.31 14.88 5.88
C LYS A 120 -7.28 13.82 6.26
N ARG A 121 -6.34 14.14 7.16
CA ARG A 121 -5.32 13.17 7.59
C ARG A 121 -5.88 12.14 8.57
N SER A 122 -6.77 12.54 9.48
CA SER A 122 -7.42 11.59 10.38
C SER A 122 -8.24 10.55 9.60
N SER A 123 -8.97 10.95 8.55
CA SER A 123 -9.73 10.01 7.72
C SER A 123 -8.82 9.00 7.00
N ILE A 124 -7.66 9.43 6.50
CA ILE A 124 -6.66 8.51 5.92
C ILE A 124 -6.21 7.49 6.95
N TYR A 125 -6.00 7.93 8.21
CA TYR A 125 -5.47 7.06 9.26
C TYR A 125 -6.52 6.09 9.81
N TYR A 126 -7.78 6.50 9.96
CA TYR A 126 -8.88 5.57 10.25
C TYR A 126 -9.02 4.51 9.17
N LEU A 127 -9.10 4.93 7.89
CA LEU A 127 -9.22 3.99 6.77
C LEU A 127 -8.07 3.00 6.71
N THR A 128 -6.86 3.45 7.03
CA THR A 128 -5.67 2.58 7.03
C THR A 128 -5.68 1.58 8.19
N GLY A 129 -6.11 2.00 9.39
CA GLY A 129 -6.30 1.11 10.53
C GLY A 129 -7.36 0.04 10.27
N GLU A 130 -8.52 0.45 9.73
CA GLU A 130 -9.62 -0.46 9.40
C GLU A 130 -9.28 -1.46 8.29
N ARG A 131 -8.42 -1.07 7.33
CA ARG A 131 -8.00 -1.93 6.21
C ARG A 131 -7.48 -3.29 6.68
N MET A 132 -6.91 -3.34 7.88
CA MET A 132 -6.33 -4.55 8.45
C MET A 132 -7.39 -5.49 9.05
N GLN A 133 -8.60 -5.02 9.31
CA GLN A 133 -9.66 -5.84 9.88
C GLN A 133 -10.19 -6.88 8.88
N GLY A 134 -10.17 -8.15 9.27
CA GLY A 134 -10.77 -9.23 8.50
C GLY A 134 -12.30 -9.06 8.39
N LEU A 135 -12.90 -9.60 7.32
CA LEU A 135 -14.35 -9.70 7.20
C LEU A 135 -14.89 -10.52 8.39
N GLY A 136 -15.62 -9.86 9.30
CA GLY A 136 -16.21 -10.48 10.49
C GLY A 136 -15.44 -10.28 11.81
N HIS A 137 -14.46 -9.36 11.88
CA HIS A 137 -13.80 -9.05 13.15
C HIS A 137 -14.79 -8.47 14.18
N PRO A 138 -14.84 -8.99 15.43
CA PRO A 138 -15.63 -8.40 16.50
C PRO A 138 -15.07 -7.01 16.82
N GLY A 139 -15.83 -5.95 16.53
CA GLY A 139 -15.40 -4.54 16.68
C GLY A 139 -15.60 -3.67 15.43
N ARG A 140 -16.02 -4.25 14.29
CA ARG A 140 -16.36 -3.47 13.07
C ARG A 140 -17.55 -2.52 13.23
N GLU A 141 -18.44 -2.78 14.19
CA GLU A 141 -19.59 -1.91 14.46
C GLU A 141 -19.31 -0.82 15.50
N GLU A 142 -18.11 -0.81 16.10
CA GLU A 142 -17.73 0.14 17.17
C GLU A 142 -16.79 1.25 16.67
N THR A 143 -16.44 1.26 15.37
CA THR A 143 -15.69 2.34 14.69
C THR A 143 -16.59 3.33 13.98
#